data_AF-A0A4Q3F9B6-F1
#
_entry.id   AF-A0A4Q3F9B6-F1
#
_cell.length_a   1.000
_cell.length_b   1.000
_cell.length_c   1.000
_cell.angle_alpha   90.00
_cell.angle_beta   90.00
_cell.angle_gamma   90.00
#
_symmetry.space_group_name_H-M   'P 1'
#
loop_
_entity.id
_entity.type
_entity.pdbx_description
1 polymer ?
#
loop_
_entity_poly.entity_id
_entity_poly.type
_entity_poly.pdbx_seq_one_letter_code
_entity_poly.pdbx_strand_id
1 'polypeptide(L)' 'MKIAGRVLIVLGLIFMIGGSFLFNHMNVDNAVDSHVRGIYINGYLSFPWPVFAGFVMLIIGIVFVIAGRKTVGQRIS' A
#
# COMPACT_ATOMS: atom_id res chain seq x y z
N MET A 1 19.06 -6.76 5.01
CA MET A 1 17.86 -5.90 4.82
C MET A 1 16.60 -6.38 5.56
N LYS A 2 16.69 -7.31 6.52
CA LYS A 2 15.50 -7.89 7.19
C LYS A 2 14.73 -6.90 8.08
N ILE A 3 15.45 -6.00 8.75
CA ILE A 3 14.86 -4.97 9.63
C ILE A 3 14.08 -3.95 8.79
N ALA A 4 14.67 -3.43 7.72
CA ALA A 4 14.00 -2.52 6.80
C ALA A 4 12.72 -3.14 6.19
N GLY A 5 12.78 -4.43 5.79
CA GLY A 5 11.60 -5.14 5.29
C GLY A 5 10.48 -5.26 6.33
N ARG A 6 10.81 -5.56 7.59
CA ARG A 6 9.82 -5.59 8.69
C ARG A 6 9.20 -4.23 8.95
N VAL A 7 10.00 -3.16 8.93
CA VAL A 7 9.52 -1.78 9.12
C VAL A 7 8.57 -1.38 7.98
N LEU A 8 8.90 -1.71 6.73
CA LEU A 8 8.04 -1.42 5.58
C LEU A 8 6.70 -2.17 5.64
N ILE A 9 6.68 -3.41 6.13
CA ILE A 9 5.44 -4.17 6.34
C ILE A 9 4.56 -3.47 7.38
N VAL A 10 5.14 -3.10 8.53
CA VAL A 10 4.38 -2.44 9.62
C VAL A 10 3.85 -1.09 9.18
N LEU A 11 4.68 -0.27 8.53
CA LEU A 11 4.24 1.03 7.99
C LEU A 11 3.17 0.86 6.90
N GLY A 12 3.34 -0.11 6.00
CA GLY A 12 2.35 -0.40 4.96
C GLY A 12 0.98 -0.74 5.54
N LEU A 13 0.94 -1.57 6.61
CA LEU A 13 -0.30 -1.89 7.32
C LEU A 13 -0.93 -0.65 7.98
N ILE A 14 -0.13 0.20 8.61
CA ILE A 14 -0.63 1.45 9.24
C ILE A 14 -1.24 2.38 8.17
N PHE A 15 -0.58 2.54 7.03
CA PHE A 15 -1.08 3.38 5.92
C PHE A 15 -2.35 2.80 5.29
N MET A 16 -2.46 1.48 5.15
CA MET A 16 -3.68 0.83 4.65
C MET A 16 -4.85 1.01 5.61
N ILE A 17 -4.63 0.79 6.91
CA ILE A 17 -5.68 0.93 7.93
C ILE A 17 -6.09 2.41 8.04
N GLY A 18 -5.13 3.31 8.26
CA GLY A 18 -5.39 4.75 8.39
C GLY A 18 -6.00 5.36 7.12
N GLY A 19 -5.53 4.97 5.95
CA GLY A 19 -6.10 5.38 4.67
C GLY A 19 -7.55 4.91 4.48
N SER A 20 -7.89 3.72 4.99
CA SER A 20 -9.27 3.22 4.94
C SER A 20 -10.21 4.03 5.83
N PHE A 21 -9.75 4.44 7.02
CA PHE A 21 -10.54 5.29 7.93
C PHE A 21 -10.73 6.72 7.41
N LEU A 22 -9.70 7.34 6.82
CA LEU A 22 -9.81 8.71 6.29
C LEU A 22 -10.72 8.81 5.06
N PHE A 23 -10.72 7.81 4.18
CA PHE A 23 -11.35 7.92 2.85
C PHE A 23 -12.68 7.17 2.71
N ASN A 24 -13.17 6.54 3.79
CA ASN A 24 -14.45 5.81 3.81
C ASN A 24 -15.69 6.68 3.48
N HIS A 25 -15.55 8.02 3.52
CA HIS A 25 -16.65 8.98 3.46
C HIS A 25 -16.81 9.63 2.07
N MET A 26 -15.92 9.36 1.10
CA MET A 26 -15.89 10.03 -0.21
C MET A 26 -16.45 9.17 -1.37
N ASN A 27 -17.30 8.19 -1.06
CA ASN A 27 -17.74 7.15 -2.02
C ASN A 27 -18.78 7.59 -3.04
N VAL A 28 -19.30 8.81 -2.97
CA VAL A 28 -20.28 9.32 -3.92
C VAL A 28 -20.00 10.79 -4.15
N ASP A 29 -19.33 11.08 -5.25
CA ASP A 29 -19.21 12.44 -5.76
C ASP A 29 -19.60 12.46 -7.23
N ASN A 30 -20.34 13.47 -7.63
CA ASN A 30 -20.92 13.53 -8.96
C ASN A 30 -19.80 13.87 -9.96
N ALA A 31 -19.65 13.09 -11.04
CA ALA A 31 -18.52 13.22 -11.97
C ALA A 31 -18.41 14.60 -12.65
N VAL A 32 -19.46 15.42 -12.56
CA VAL A 32 -19.56 16.76 -13.17
C VAL A 32 -19.21 17.89 -12.17
N ASP A 33 -19.21 17.61 -10.86
CA ASP A 33 -18.97 18.59 -9.77
C ASP A 33 -17.76 18.19 -8.88
N SER A 34 -17.00 17.18 -9.31
CA SER A 34 -15.90 16.65 -8.52
C SER A 34 -14.75 17.67 -8.46
N HIS A 35 -14.64 18.36 -7.33
CA HIS A 35 -13.41 19.06 -6.96
C HIS A 35 -12.27 18.03 -7.00
N VAL A 36 -11.18 18.32 -7.73
CA VAL A 36 -10.05 17.42 -8.01
C VAL A 36 -9.37 16.92 -6.72
N ARG A 37 -9.98 15.95 -6.03
CA ARG A 37 -9.48 15.37 -4.78
C ARG A 37 -9.21 13.86 -4.89
N GLY A 38 -9.46 13.26 -6.04
CA GLY A 38 -9.22 11.83 -6.30
C GLY A 38 -9.40 11.45 -7.76
N ILE A 39 -8.98 10.23 -8.12
CA ILE A 39 -9.33 9.60 -9.40
C ILE A 39 -10.66 8.89 -9.16
N TYR A 40 -11.68 9.22 -9.94
CA TYR A 40 -13.00 8.59 -9.87
C TYR A 40 -13.20 7.75 -11.14
N ILE A 41 -13.58 6.49 -10.97
CA ILE A 41 -13.94 5.59 -12.07
C ILE A 41 -15.43 5.30 -11.94
N ASN A 42 -16.21 5.65 -12.95
CA ASN A 42 -17.68 5.50 -12.95
C ASN A 42 -18.38 6.15 -11.74
N GLY A 43 -17.89 7.30 -11.26
CA GLY A 43 -18.46 8.03 -10.11
C GLY A 43 -18.07 7.48 -8.73
N TYR A 44 -17.32 6.37 -8.68
CA TYR A 44 -16.74 5.84 -7.45
C TYR A 44 -15.27 6.24 -7.32
N LEU A 45 -14.83 6.58 -6.11
CA LEU A 45 -13.42 6.81 -5.84
C LEU A 45 -12.62 5.54 -6.19
N SER A 46 -11.69 5.62 -7.13
CA SER A 46 -11.02 4.44 -7.72
C SER A 46 -10.27 3.62 -6.67
N PHE A 47 -9.46 4.32 -5.87
CA PHE A 47 -8.71 3.75 -4.76
C PHE A 47 -8.20 4.92 -3.90
N PRO A 48 -8.31 4.83 -2.56
CA PRO A 48 -7.69 5.82 -1.69
C PRO A 48 -6.16 5.76 -1.86
N TRP A 49 -5.55 6.86 -2.29
CA TRP A 49 -4.09 6.94 -2.51
C TRP A 49 -3.24 6.44 -1.32
N PRO A 50 -3.59 6.73 -0.04
CA PRO A 50 -2.82 6.21 1.09
C PRO A 50 -2.93 4.69 1.25
N VAL A 51 -4.08 4.11 0.89
CA VAL A 51 -4.28 2.65 0.91
C VAL A 51 -3.42 2.00 -0.17
N PHE A 52 -3.39 2.57 -1.37
CA PHE A 52 -2.53 2.11 -2.45
C PHE A 52 -1.03 2.19 -2.08
N ALA A 53 -0.59 3.33 -1.55
CA ALA A 53 0.80 3.50 -1.09
C ALA A 53 1.17 2.50 0.01
N GLY A 54 0.27 2.26 0.97
CA GLY A 54 0.44 1.26 2.01
C GLY A 54 0.58 -0.16 1.46
N PHE A 55 -0.22 -0.52 0.46
CA PHE A 55 -0.13 -1.80 -0.23
C PHE A 55 1.22 -1.98 -0.93
N VAL A 56 1.71 -0.95 -1.65
CA VAL A 56 3.02 -0.99 -2.31
C VAL A 56 4.14 -1.18 -1.28
N MET A 57 4.12 -0.44 -0.17
CA MET A 57 5.10 -0.61 0.92
C MET A 57 5.08 -2.03 1.50
N LEU A 58 3.89 -2.61 1.68
CA LEU A 58 3.72 -3.95 2.18
C LEU A 58 4.37 -4.99 1.25
N ILE A 59 4.13 -4.88 -0.06
CA ILE A 59 4.72 -5.79 -1.05
C ILE A 59 6.25 -5.66 -1.08
N ILE A 60 6.80 -4.44 -1.12
CA ILE A 60 8.25 -4.22 -1.09
C ILE A 60 8.86 -4.78 0.21
N GLY A 61 8.19 -4.58 1.34
CA GLY A 61 8.61 -5.11 2.63
C GLY A 61 8.67 -6.65 2.64
N ILE A 62 7.66 -7.32 2.07
CA ILE A 62 7.64 -8.78 1.90
C ILE A 62 8.81 -9.22 1.02
N VAL A 63 9.03 -8.58 -0.13
CA VAL A 63 10.14 -8.89 -1.03
C VAL A 63 11.48 -8.78 -0.31
N PHE A 64 11.71 -7.73 0.46
CA PHE A 64 12.95 -7.58 1.25
C PHE A 64 13.10 -8.62 2.37
N VAL A 65 12.00 -9.06 2.98
CA VAL A 65 12.04 -10.14 3.97
C VAL A 65 12.38 -11.47 3.31
N ILE A 66 11.79 -11.78 2.15
CA ILE A 66 12.05 -13.01 1.38
C ILE A 66 13.46 -13.01 0.83
N ALA A 67 13.87 -11.96 0.10
CA ALA A 67 15.21 -11.83 -0.48
C ALA A 67 16.31 -11.78 0.59
N GLY A 68 16.00 -11.29 1.79
CA GLY A 68 16.91 -11.31 2.93
C GLY A 68 17.08 -12.69 3.57
N ARG A 69 16.26 -13.70 3.25
CA ARG A 69 16.50 -15.08 3.67
C ARG A 69 17.68 -15.59 2.86
N LYS A 70 18.79 -15.92 3.54
CA LYS A 70 19.88 -16.67 2.91
C LYS A 70 19.26 -17.93 2.34
N THR A 71 19.40 -18.14 1.04
CA THR A 71 19.06 -19.38 0.36
C THR A 71 19.77 -20.50 1.11
N VAL A 72 19.04 -21.30 1.87
CA VAL A 72 19.54 -22.56 2.44
C VAL A 72 19.74 -23.48 1.22
N GLY A 73 20.86 -23.32 0.52
CA GLY A 73 21.09 -23.94 -0.78
C GLY A 73 22.16 -23.29 -1.67
N GLN A 74 22.61 -22.05 -1.40
CA GLN A 74 23.81 -21.55 -2.10
C GLN A 74 25.06 -22.20 -1.49
N ARG A 75 25.45 -23.31 -2.12
CA ARG A 75 26.76 -23.94 -1.98
C ARG A 75 27.83 -22.87 -1.91
N ILE A 76 28.64 -23.01 -0.86
CA ILE A 76 30.00 -22.52 -0.76
C ILE A 76 30.66 -22.84 -2.12
N SER A 77 31.07 -21.81 -2.85
CA SER A 77 32.07 -21.89 -3.89
C SER A 77 33.15 -20.88 -3.59
#